data_AF-A0ABD2KAA3-F1
#
_entry.id   AF-A0ABD2KAA3-F1
#
_cell.length_a   1.000
_cell.length_b   1.000
_cell.length_c   1.000
_cell.angle_alpha   90.00
_cell.angle_beta   90.00
_cell.angle_gamma   90.00
#
_symmetry.space_group_name_H-M   'P 1'
#
loop_
_entity.id
_entity.type
_entity.pdbx_description
1 polymer ?
#
loop_
_entity_poly.entity_id
_entity_poly.type
_entity_poly.pdbx_seq_one_letter_code
_entity_poly.pdbx_strand_id
1 'polypeptide(L)'
;MYEQHQQQQQHVQQKSVRLKICSIREQHQQSSASVFALDFEKRRGGNEPPNHFADNDPTDDDHQQNKELNTLKNEHNSLKNEHNSLKNEHISLKNEHNELLAKVSKMDQQQQEKQGQLQHQQQKVPAKDTANHRQRTQHQQIAWDVNACHADLSIFGVGCVANMGEENGWRSVFAKCSILRLGYFYFEIKILSLKFCFLIGLSKGVMPMDAFAAETPYTYSYISNGYVRLLDTFKAQKSAFCAGDVIGCGADFNQKQMFFTKNGRIIDADNLFATTSKDVFCPFVSLYSNGDLVEANFGPNFKFNISTIRK
;
A
#
# COMPACT_ATOMS: atom_id res chain seq x y z
N MET A 1 -9.92 6.62 17.52
CA MET A 1 -11.06 5.95 16.84
C MET A 1 -11.92 6.89 16.03
N TYR A 2 -12.55 7.94 16.61
CA TYR A 2 -13.44 8.84 15.85
C TYR A 2 -12.74 9.59 14.70
N GLU A 3 -11.55 10.16 14.92
CA GLU A 3 -10.83 10.91 13.88
C GLU A 3 -10.16 10.01 12.83
N GLN A 4 -9.71 8.81 13.22
CA GLN A 4 -9.24 7.79 12.27
C GLN A 4 -10.38 7.32 11.36
N HIS A 5 -11.58 7.20 11.90
CA HIS A 5 -12.78 6.90 11.11
C HIS A 5 -13.12 8.05 10.15
N GLN A 6 -13.01 9.31 10.60
CA GLN A 6 -13.17 10.50 9.73
C GLN A 6 -12.15 10.54 8.60
N GLN A 7 -10.87 10.26 8.88
CA GLN A 7 -9.82 10.15 7.84
C GLN A 7 -10.14 9.05 6.82
N GLN A 8 -10.60 7.89 7.30
CA GLN A 8 -10.97 6.77 6.44
C GLN A 8 -12.18 7.11 5.55
N GLN A 9 -13.19 7.80 6.10
CA GLN A 9 -14.34 8.27 5.33
C GLN A 9 -13.95 9.30 4.26
N GLN A 10 -13.10 10.28 4.60
CA GLN A 10 -12.60 11.26 3.62
C GLN A 10 -11.76 10.61 2.51
N HIS A 11 -10.94 9.61 2.85
CA HIS A 11 -10.15 8.88 1.87
C HIS A 11 -11.05 8.08 0.90
N VAL A 12 -12.14 7.49 1.40
CA VAL A 12 -13.16 6.83 0.57
C VAL A 12 -13.86 7.83 -0.34
N GLN A 13 -14.21 9.02 0.16
CA GLN A 13 -14.83 10.08 -0.65
C GLN A 13 -13.90 10.57 -1.76
N GLN A 14 -12.62 10.86 -1.46
CA GLN A 14 -11.63 11.24 -2.47
C GLN A 14 -11.44 10.17 -3.54
N LYS A 15 -11.42 8.88 -3.14
CA LYS A 15 -11.32 7.77 -4.08
C LYS A 15 -12.54 7.70 -5.00
N SER A 16 -13.74 7.90 -4.47
CA SER A 16 -14.97 7.95 -5.26
C SER A 16 -14.95 9.09 -6.28
N VAL A 17 -14.52 10.30 -5.88
CA VAL A 17 -14.41 11.46 -6.78
C VAL A 17 -13.37 11.22 -7.87
N ARG A 18 -12.19 10.65 -7.55
CA ARG A 18 -11.18 10.30 -8.58
C ARG A 18 -11.71 9.32 -9.62
N LEU A 19 -12.44 8.29 -9.21
CA LEU A 19 -13.03 7.31 -10.13
C LEU A 19 -14.05 7.97 -11.07
N LYS A 20 -14.88 8.87 -10.55
CA LYS A 20 -15.82 9.67 -11.38
C LYS A 20 -15.08 10.55 -12.39
N ILE A 21 -14.00 11.23 -11.97
CA ILE A 21 -13.16 12.05 -12.85
C ILE A 21 -12.56 11.22 -13.99
N CYS A 22 -12.05 10.01 -13.70
CA CYS A 22 -11.51 9.11 -14.73
C CYS A 22 -12.59 8.69 -15.74
N SER A 23 -13.75 8.24 -15.24
CA SER A 23 -14.86 7.82 -16.10
C SER A 23 -15.36 8.95 -17.00
N ILE A 24 -15.50 10.18 -16.48
CA ILE A 24 -15.91 11.35 -17.28
C ILE A 24 -14.83 11.74 -18.29
N ARG A 25 -13.55 11.58 -17.94
CA ARG A 25 -12.44 11.86 -18.88
C ARG A 25 -12.45 10.90 -20.07
N GLU A 26 -12.74 9.62 -19.84
CA GLU A 26 -12.90 8.62 -20.89
C GLU A 26 -14.11 8.95 -21.78
N GLN A 27 -15.26 9.29 -21.20
CA GLN A 27 -16.45 9.73 -21.93
C GLN A 27 -16.17 11.00 -22.76
N HIS A 28 -15.42 11.95 -22.20
CA HIS A 28 -15.02 13.17 -22.91
C HIS A 28 -14.09 12.86 -24.10
N GLN A 29 -13.14 11.92 -23.96
CA GLN A 29 -12.27 11.47 -25.06
C GLN A 29 -13.06 10.79 -26.17
N GLN A 30 -14.00 9.90 -25.81
CA GLN A 30 -14.88 9.22 -26.77
C GLN A 30 -15.78 10.23 -27.51
N SER A 31 -16.45 11.12 -26.76
CA SER A 31 -17.27 12.18 -27.33
C SER A 31 -16.46 13.11 -28.25
N SER A 32 -15.24 13.49 -27.86
CA SER A 32 -14.35 14.30 -28.71
C SER A 32 -13.97 13.58 -30.01
N ALA A 33 -13.74 12.27 -29.97
CA ALA A 33 -13.44 11.47 -31.15
C ALA A 33 -14.65 11.36 -32.07
N SER A 34 -15.86 11.18 -31.52
CA SER A 34 -17.12 11.14 -32.28
C SER A 34 -17.42 12.48 -32.96
N VAL A 35 -17.23 13.61 -32.27
CA VAL A 35 -17.39 14.96 -32.87
C VAL A 35 -16.41 15.14 -34.03
N PHE A 36 -15.15 14.73 -33.86
CA PHE A 36 -14.13 14.85 -34.91
C PHE A 36 -14.42 13.96 -36.12
N ALA A 37 -14.91 12.73 -35.91
CA ALA A 37 -15.28 11.80 -36.97
C ALA A 37 -16.43 12.37 -37.83
N LEU A 38 -17.49 12.89 -37.20
CA LEU A 38 -18.63 13.49 -37.91
C LEU A 38 -18.25 14.78 -38.66
N ASP A 39 -17.40 15.63 -38.07
CA ASP A 39 -16.87 16.83 -38.73
C ASP A 39 -15.99 16.44 -39.94
N PHE A 40 -15.29 15.31 -39.89
CA PHE A 40 -14.45 14.80 -40.98
C PHE A 40 -15.29 14.20 -42.12
N GLU A 41 -16.34 13.43 -41.80
CA GLU A 41 -17.27 12.86 -42.78
C GLU A 41 -18.03 13.95 -43.56
N LYS A 42 -18.50 15.01 -42.89
CA LYS A 42 -19.11 16.18 -43.56
C LYS A 42 -18.19 16.84 -44.58
N ARG A 43 -16.87 16.91 -44.30
CA ARG A 43 -15.89 17.48 -45.24
C ARG A 43 -15.62 16.57 -46.43
N ARG A 44 -15.92 15.26 -46.32
CA ARG A 44 -15.71 14.27 -47.38
C ARG A 44 -16.88 14.22 -48.36
N GLY A 45 -18.12 14.35 -47.88
CA GLY A 45 -19.34 14.35 -48.70
C GLY A 45 -19.50 15.56 -49.63
N GLY A 46 -18.81 16.68 -49.37
CA GLY A 46 -18.88 17.88 -50.21
C GLY A 46 -18.04 17.85 -51.50
N ASN A 47 -17.36 16.75 -51.83
CA ASN A 47 -16.38 16.68 -52.94
C ASN A 47 -16.72 15.66 -54.05
N GLU A 48 -17.90 15.02 -54.05
CA GLU A 48 -18.31 14.17 -55.18
C GLU A 48 -18.97 15.00 -56.30
N PRO A 49 -18.59 14.83 -57.58
CA PRO A 49 -19.28 15.47 -58.69
C PRO A 49 -20.70 14.90 -58.83
N PRO A 50 -21.71 15.69 -59.24
CA PRO A 50 -23.09 15.24 -59.28
C PRO A 50 -23.25 14.13 -60.31
N ASN A 51 -23.52 12.92 -59.83
CA ASN A 51 -23.93 11.80 -60.68
C ASN A 51 -25.41 12.04 -61.02
N HIS A 52 -25.69 12.41 -62.27
CA HIS A 52 -27.06 12.35 -62.80
C HIS A 52 -27.58 10.92 -62.60
N PHE A 53 -28.84 10.78 -62.19
CA PHE A 53 -29.57 9.53 -61.88
C PHE A 53 -29.60 9.10 -60.40
N ALA A 54 -30.24 9.89 -59.54
CA ALA A 54 -31.11 9.39 -58.46
C ALA A 54 -31.96 10.54 -57.90
N ASP A 55 -33.27 10.47 -58.09
CA ASP A 55 -34.26 11.33 -57.42
C ASP A 55 -34.42 10.89 -55.95
N ASN A 56 -33.41 11.13 -55.12
CA ASN A 56 -33.56 11.11 -53.67
C ASN A 56 -33.28 12.52 -53.14
N ASP A 57 -34.29 13.12 -52.52
CA ASP A 57 -34.26 14.47 -51.94
C ASP A 57 -33.08 14.59 -50.93
N PRO A 58 -32.04 15.40 -51.18
CA PRO A 58 -30.83 15.44 -50.35
C PRO A 58 -31.01 16.18 -49.01
N THR A 59 -32.21 16.71 -48.73
CA THR A 59 -32.40 17.71 -47.67
C THR A 59 -32.64 17.12 -46.26
N ASP A 60 -33.13 15.89 -46.14
CA ASP A 60 -33.46 15.28 -44.83
C ASP A 60 -32.22 14.74 -44.09
N ASP A 61 -31.27 14.10 -44.79
CA ASP A 61 -30.08 13.49 -44.18
C ASP A 61 -29.10 14.55 -43.63
N ASP A 62 -28.90 15.66 -44.35
CA ASP A 62 -28.03 16.77 -43.91
C ASP A 62 -28.59 17.51 -42.70
N HIS A 63 -29.92 17.63 -42.60
CA HIS A 63 -30.58 18.23 -41.45
C HIS A 63 -30.46 17.34 -40.20
N GLN A 64 -30.62 16.02 -40.38
CA GLN A 64 -30.47 15.04 -39.31
C GLN A 64 -29.03 14.97 -38.79
N GLN A 65 -28.02 14.93 -39.66
CA GLN A 65 -26.60 14.94 -39.26
C GLN A 65 -26.16 16.25 -38.59
N ASN A 66 -26.74 17.40 -38.97
CA ASN A 66 -26.49 18.67 -38.27
C ASN A 66 -27.11 18.70 -36.87
N LYS A 67 -28.30 18.13 -36.69
CA LYS A 67 -28.95 18.00 -35.39
C LYS A 67 -28.15 17.09 -34.44
N GLU A 68 -27.64 15.97 -34.95
CA GLU A 68 -26.79 15.04 -34.19
C GLU A 68 -25.46 15.66 -33.77
N LEU A 69 -24.78 16.36 -34.69
CA LEU A 69 -23.52 17.05 -34.39
C LEU A 69 -23.69 18.14 -33.32
N ASN A 70 -24.78 18.92 -33.39
CA ASN A 70 -25.07 19.95 -32.38
C ASN A 70 -25.37 19.33 -31.01
N THR A 71 -26.07 18.19 -31.00
CA THR A 71 -26.37 17.44 -29.76
C THR A 71 -25.08 16.95 -29.11
N LEU A 72 -24.19 16.32 -29.89
CA LEU A 72 -22.89 15.83 -29.40
C LEU A 72 -21.97 16.95 -28.91
N LYS A 73 -21.97 18.11 -29.59
CA LYS A 73 -21.20 19.30 -29.14
C LYS A 73 -21.70 19.82 -27.80
N ASN A 74 -23.02 19.81 -27.57
CA ASN A 74 -23.60 20.22 -26.29
C ASN A 74 -23.25 19.24 -25.17
N GLU A 75 -23.34 17.93 -25.43
CA GLU A 75 -22.93 16.89 -24.47
C GLU A 75 -21.44 16.97 -24.13
N HIS A 76 -20.58 17.19 -25.12
CA HIS A 76 -19.14 17.38 -24.92
C HIS A 76 -18.84 18.56 -23.99
N ASN A 77 -19.48 19.70 -24.23
CA ASN A 77 -19.31 20.88 -23.39
C ASN A 77 -19.84 20.66 -21.97
N SER A 78 -20.94 19.92 -21.82
CA SER A 78 -21.49 19.54 -20.51
C SER A 78 -20.52 18.67 -19.71
N LEU A 79 -20.00 17.59 -20.31
CA LEU A 79 -19.03 16.68 -19.68
C LEU A 79 -17.73 17.41 -19.31
N LYS A 80 -17.28 18.34 -20.15
CA LYS A 80 -16.09 19.16 -19.88
C LYS A 80 -16.29 20.06 -18.65
N ASN A 81 -17.46 20.66 -18.52
CA ASN A 81 -17.79 21.50 -17.36
C ASN A 81 -17.88 20.66 -16.08
N GLU A 82 -18.50 19.49 -16.15
CA GLU A 82 -18.58 18.54 -15.03
C GLU A 82 -17.18 18.06 -14.58
N HIS A 83 -16.31 17.71 -15.52
CA HIS A 83 -14.92 17.35 -15.23
C HIS A 83 -14.17 18.45 -14.47
N ASN A 84 -14.31 19.71 -14.92
CA ASN A 84 -13.67 20.84 -14.27
C ASN A 84 -14.22 21.08 -12.86
N SER A 85 -15.53 20.92 -12.66
CA SER A 85 -16.18 21.02 -11.35
C SER A 85 -15.65 19.98 -10.38
N LEU A 86 -15.66 18.69 -10.76
CA LEU A 86 -15.16 17.59 -9.94
C LEU A 86 -13.66 17.70 -9.66
N LYS A 87 -12.88 18.20 -10.62
CA LYS A 87 -11.44 18.45 -10.42
C LYS A 87 -11.20 19.48 -9.32
N ASN A 88 -11.99 20.54 -9.28
CA ASN A 88 -11.90 21.55 -8.23
C ASN A 88 -12.31 20.99 -6.86
N GLU A 89 -13.37 20.17 -6.81
CA GLU A 89 -13.79 19.46 -5.59
C GLU A 89 -12.69 18.53 -5.08
N HIS A 90 -12.03 17.77 -5.97
CA HIS A 90 -10.92 16.90 -5.61
C HIS A 90 -9.73 17.67 -5.02
N ILE A 91 -9.43 18.87 -5.54
CA ILE A 91 -8.38 19.74 -4.99
C ILE A 91 -8.76 20.21 -3.58
N SER A 92 -10.01 20.63 -3.37
CA SER A 92 -10.50 21.07 -2.05
C SER A 92 -10.39 19.94 -1.02
N LEU A 93 -10.93 18.76 -1.33
CA LEU A 93 -10.89 17.60 -0.44
C LEU A 93 -9.45 17.15 -0.15
N LYS A 94 -8.54 17.24 -1.13
CA LYS A 94 -7.13 16.94 -0.93
C LYS A 94 -6.48 17.89 0.06
N ASN A 95 -6.79 19.18 -0.01
CA ASN A 95 -6.25 20.18 0.91
C ASN A 95 -6.78 19.95 2.35
N GLU A 96 -8.09 19.71 2.50
CA GLU A 96 -8.69 19.39 3.81
C GLU A 96 -8.08 18.14 4.45
N HIS A 97 -7.78 17.11 3.64
CA HIS A 97 -7.13 15.90 4.13
C HIS A 97 -5.70 16.16 4.63
N ASN A 98 -4.94 16.99 3.92
CA ASN A 98 -3.59 17.37 4.35
C ASN A 98 -3.61 18.15 5.67
N GLU A 99 -4.62 19.02 5.87
CA GLU A 99 -4.80 19.72 7.16
C GLU A 99 -5.13 18.76 8.30
N LEU A 100 -5.99 17.76 8.06
CA LEU A 100 -6.33 16.75 9.06
C LEU A 100 -5.16 15.83 9.38
N LEU A 101 -4.33 15.47 8.40
CA LEU A 101 -3.08 14.75 8.62
C LEU A 101 -2.15 15.53 9.55
N ALA A 102 -1.96 16.83 9.28
CA ALA A 102 -1.13 17.69 10.12
C ALA A 102 -1.65 17.80 11.56
N LYS A 103 -2.98 17.83 11.75
CA LYS A 103 -3.61 17.81 13.08
C LYS A 103 -3.35 16.50 13.83
N VAL A 104 -3.49 15.35 13.16
CA VAL A 104 -3.23 14.05 13.77
C VAL A 104 -1.77 13.88 14.16
N SER A 105 -0.82 14.30 13.31
CA SER A 105 0.60 14.26 13.66
C SER A 105 0.94 15.10 14.90
N LYS A 106 0.31 16.27 15.06
CA LYS A 106 0.49 17.09 16.28
C LYS A 106 -0.09 16.42 17.52
N MET A 107 -1.21 15.71 17.38
CA MET A 107 -1.85 15.01 18.49
C MET A 107 -1.04 13.79 18.94
N ASP A 108 -0.47 13.05 17.99
CA ASP A 108 0.42 11.91 18.27
C ASP A 108 1.68 12.37 19.02
N GLN A 109 2.27 13.52 18.63
CA GLN A 109 3.39 14.12 19.34
C GLN A 109 3.03 14.48 20.79
N GLN A 110 1.89 15.13 21.00
CA GLN A 110 1.41 15.46 22.35
C GLN A 110 1.12 14.22 23.20
N GLN A 111 0.64 13.14 22.58
CA GLN A 111 0.38 11.87 23.27
C GLN A 111 1.68 11.17 23.68
N GLN A 112 2.70 11.21 22.83
CA GLN A 112 4.05 10.71 23.14
C GLN A 112 4.71 11.50 24.26
N GLU A 113 4.61 12.84 24.25
CA GLU A 113 5.12 13.69 25.33
C GLU A 113 4.46 13.38 26.68
N LYS A 114 3.13 13.22 26.71
CA LYS A 114 2.39 12.82 27.92
C LYS A 114 2.80 11.42 28.41
N GLN A 115 3.00 10.46 27.52
CA GLN A 115 3.51 9.13 27.89
C GLN A 115 4.95 9.19 28.43
N GLY A 116 5.81 10.03 27.86
CA GLY A 116 7.18 10.25 28.35
C GLY A 116 7.20 10.84 29.75
N GLN A 117 6.33 11.82 30.03
CA GLN A 117 6.19 12.42 31.37
C GLN A 117 5.67 11.42 32.42
N LEU A 118 4.71 10.57 32.05
CA LEU A 118 4.22 9.48 32.90
C LEU A 118 5.30 8.42 33.21
N GLN A 119 6.17 8.11 32.25
CA GLN A 119 7.30 7.20 32.46
C GLN A 119 8.37 7.82 33.37
N HIS A 120 8.64 9.13 33.25
CA HIS A 120 9.59 9.84 34.10
C HIS A 120 9.16 9.87 35.58
N GLN A 121 7.86 9.86 35.87
CA GLN A 121 7.35 9.73 37.23
C GLN A 121 7.48 8.30 37.80
N GLN A 122 7.53 7.27 36.96
CA GLN A 122 7.65 5.86 37.39
C GLN A 122 9.11 5.41 37.61
N GLN A 123 10.11 6.19 37.20
CA GLN A 123 11.55 5.85 37.35
C GLN A 123 12.16 6.18 38.73
N LYS A 124 11.36 6.54 39.75
CA LYS A 124 11.84 6.77 41.13
C LYS A 124 12.03 5.50 41.99
N VAL A 125 12.08 4.31 41.39
CA VAL A 125 12.36 3.04 42.08
C VAL A 125 13.75 2.52 41.66
N PRO A 126 14.64 2.12 42.60
CA PRO A 126 16.05 1.92 42.29
C PRO A 126 16.32 0.65 41.46
N ALA A 127 17.34 0.78 40.62
CA ALA A 127 17.66 -0.06 39.48
C ALA A 127 18.19 -1.47 39.81
N LYS A 128 17.60 -2.47 39.15
CA LYS A 128 18.29 -3.68 38.65
C LYS A 128 17.74 -3.98 37.25
N ASP A 129 18.62 -4.41 36.34
CA ASP A 129 18.37 -4.89 34.96
C ASP A 129 18.53 -3.90 33.79
N THR A 130 19.78 -3.47 33.56
CA THR A 130 20.24 -2.67 32.42
C THR A 130 20.18 -3.38 31.05
N ALA A 131 20.11 -4.71 31.00
CA ALA A 131 20.05 -5.48 29.74
C ALA A 131 18.64 -5.47 29.09
N ASN A 132 17.59 -5.61 29.91
CA ASN A 132 16.21 -5.56 29.44
C ASN A 132 15.81 -4.15 28.98
N HIS A 133 16.37 -3.10 29.58
CA HIS A 133 16.05 -1.72 29.21
C HIS A 133 16.55 -1.35 27.80
N ARG A 134 17.72 -1.85 27.38
CA ARG A 134 18.26 -1.64 26.02
C ARG A 134 17.45 -2.37 24.94
N GLN A 135 17.03 -3.61 25.17
CA GLN A 135 16.16 -4.32 24.23
C GLN A 135 14.77 -3.69 24.12
N ARG A 136 14.21 -3.21 25.25
CA ARG A 136 12.90 -2.55 25.29
C ARG A 136 12.90 -1.18 24.59
N THR A 137 14.01 -0.43 24.70
CA THR A 137 14.20 0.84 23.96
C THR A 137 14.50 0.63 22.47
N GLN A 138 15.15 -0.47 22.07
CA GLN A 138 15.36 -0.80 20.65
C GLN A 138 14.05 -1.14 19.92
N HIS A 139 13.15 -1.94 20.52
CA HIS A 139 11.87 -2.29 19.89
C HIS A 139 10.94 -1.08 19.72
N GLN A 140 11.04 -0.08 20.61
CA GLN A 140 10.25 1.16 20.54
C GLN A 140 10.68 2.13 19.42
N GLN A 141 11.76 1.86 18.69
CA GLN A 141 12.26 2.73 17.61
C GLN A 141 12.14 2.12 16.21
N ILE A 142 11.61 0.91 16.08
CA ILE A 142 11.51 0.24 14.77
C ILE A 142 10.22 0.68 14.09
N ALA A 143 10.38 1.30 12.92
CA ALA A 143 9.30 1.76 12.05
C ALA A 143 9.70 1.53 10.58
N TRP A 144 8.71 1.58 9.69
CA TRP A 144 8.96 1.57 8.25
C TRP A 144 9.81 2.77 7.83
N ASP A 145 10.80 2.53 6.97
CA ASP A 145 11.64 3.57 6.42
C ASP A 145 11.00 4.13 5.16
N VAL A 146 10.60 5.41 5.22
CA VAL A 146 10.05 6.13 4.07
C VAL A 146 11.03 6.21 2.90
N ASN A 147 12.34 6.14 3.17
CA ASN A 147 13.38 6.17 2.13
C ASN A 147 13.69 4.77 1.56
N ALA A 148 13.17 3.71 2.19
CA ALA A 148 13.26 2.34 1.70
C ALA A 148 11.86 1.76 1.46
N CYS A 149 11.00 2.59 0.88
CA CYS A 149 9.61 2.31 0.58
C CYS A 149 9.38 2.55 -0.91
N HIS A 150 8.82 1.55 -1.61
CA HIS A 150 8.44 1.71 -3.01
C HIS A 150 7.44 2.88 -3.18
N ALA A 151 7.57 3.67 -4.26
CA ALA A 151 6.83 4.93 -4.45
C ALA A 151 5.29 4.77 -4.44
N ASP A 152 4.80 3.61 -4.90
CA ASP A 152 3.38 3.26 -4.90
C ASP A 152 2.87 2.69 -3.56
N LEU A 153 3.71 2.60 -2.53
CA LEU A 153 3.25 2.28 -1.18
C LEU A 153 3.05 3.56 -0.38
N SER A 154 1.95 3.61 0.35
CA SER A 154 1.67 4.68 1.30
C SER A 154 1.75 4.14 2.73
N ILE A 155 2.58 4.79 3.56
CA ILE A 155 2.70 4.51 4.99
C ILE A 155 1.85 5.51 5.76
N PHE A 156 1.06 5.06 6.72
CA PHE A 156 0.21 5.92 7.55
C PHE A 156 0.10 5.42 8.99
N GLY A 157 -0.18 6.36 9.90
CA GLY A 157 -0.30 6.10 11.33
C GLY A 157 0.93 5.41 11.90
N VAL A 158 0.71 4.47 12.83
CA VAL A 158 1.77 3.82 13.62
C VAL A 158 2.37 2.58 12.92
N GLY A 159 2.24 2.46 11.59
CA GLY A 159 2.84 1.35 10.83
C GLY A 159 1.93 0.69 9.80
N CYS A 160 0.84 1.34 9.39
CA CYS A 160 0.00 0.83 8.30
C CYS A 160 0.66 1.07 6.94
N VAL A 161 0.53 0.10 6.04
CA VAL A 161 1.09 0.14 4.68
C VAL A 161 -0.01 -0.26 3.70
N ALA A 162 -0.32 0.61 2.75
CA ALA A 162 -1.24 0.32 1.65
C ALA A 162 -0.53 0.31 0.30
N ASN A 163 -0.90 -0.65 -0.55
CA ASN A 163 -0.52 -0.63 -1.96
C ASN A 163 -1.48 0.26 -2.76
N MET A 164 -0.96 1.35 -3.30
CA MET A 164 -1.70 2.36 -4.06
C MET A 164 -1.43 2.31 -5.56
N GLY A 165 -0.57 1.40 -6.03
CA GLY A 165 -0.20 1.33 -7.43
C GLY A 165 -1.35 0.82 -8.31
N GLU A 166 -1.44 1.32 -9.53
CA GLU A 166 -2.57 1.07 -10.44
C GLU A 166 -2.54 -0.36 -10.99
N GLU A 167 -1.35 -0.88 -11.27
CA GLU A 167 -1.13 -2.23 -11.79
C GLU A 167 -0.70 -3.22 -10.70
N ASN A 168 -1.03 -4.49 -10.93
CA ASN A 168 -0.52 -5.60 -10.13
C ASN A 168 1.00 -5.67 -10.23
N GLY A 169 1.67 -5.68 -9.09
CA GLY A 169 3.13 -5.66 -9.05
C GLY A 169 3.64 -5.63 -7.62
N TRP A 170 4.77 -6.30 -7.40
CA TRP A 170 5.39 -6.37 -6.09
C TRP A 170 5.93 -5.02 -5.67
N ARG A 171 5.53 -4.59 -4.49
CA ARG A 171 5.97 -3.33 -3.89
C ARG A 171 6.37 -3.60 -2.46
N SER A 172 7.57 -3.17 -2.10
CA SER A 172 8.16 -3.52 -0.82
C SER A 172 8.46 -2.28 0.02
N VAL A 173 8.42 -2.47 1.33
CA VAL A 173 8.91 -1.50 2.30
C VAL A 173 9.78 -2.20 3.33
N PHE A 174 10.91 -1.57 3.66
CA PHE A 174 11.85 -2.05 4.66
C PHE A 174 11.76 -1.19 5.92
N ALA A 175 12.05 -1.76 7.08
CA ALA A 175 12.14 -0.99 8.30
C ALA A 175 13.48 -0.22 8.37
N LYS A 176 13.46 0.94 9.05
CA LYS A 176 14.63 1.82 9.25
C LYS A 176 15.75 1.14 10.04
N CYS A 177 15.40 0.14 10.83
CA CYS A 177 16.34 -0.54 11.68
C CYS A 177 16.99 -1.71 10.95
N SER A 178 18.29 -1.56 10.70
CA SER A 178 19.21 -2.68 10.58
C SER A 178 19.27 -3.39 11.93
N ILE A 179 18.70 -4.59 12.01
CA ILE A 179 18.77 -5.42 13.22
C ILE A 179 20.21 -5.86 13.39
N LEU A 180 20.90 -5.23 14.34
CA LEU A 180 22.21 -5.67 14.81
C LEU A 180 22.04 -7.00 15.54
N ARG A 181 22.94 -7.94 15.25
CA ARG A 181 22.89 -9.39 15.57
C ARG A 181 22.85 -9.79 17.06
N LEU A 182 22.32 -8.97 17.95
CA LEU A 182 22.33 -9.22 19.39
C LEU A 182 20.95 -9.65 19.87
N GLY A 183 20.84 -10.92 20.24
CA GLY A 183 19.67 -11.47 20.92
C GLY A 183 18.55 -11.87 19.98
N TYR A 184 17.36 -11.34 20.25
CA TYR A 184 16.10 -11.80 19.69
C TYR A 184 15.35 -10.64 19.05
N PHE A 185 14.80 -10.86 17.87
CA PHE A 185 13.94 -9.91 17.17
C PHE A 185 12.63 -10.58 16.75
N TYR A 186 11.52 -9.85 16.87
CA TYR A 186 10.22 -10.31 16.43
C TYR A 186 9.30 -9.13 16.11
N PHE A 187 8.50 -9.27 15.06
CA PHE A 187 7.44 -8.32 14.71
C PHE A 187 6.23 -9.08 14.15
N GLU A 188 5.06 -8.46 14.26
CA GLU A 188 3.80 -8.97 13.72
C GLU A 188 3.25 -8.02 12.67
N ILE A 189 2.57 -8.60 11.68
CA ILE A 189 1.78 -7.90 10.68
C ILE A 189 0.35 -8.41 10.80
N LYS A 190 -0.59 -7.49 11.00
CA LYS A 190 -2.02 -7.78 10.86
C LYS A 190 -2.44 -7.52 9.41
N ILE A 191 -3.00 -8.53 8.76
CA ILE A 191 -3.49 -8.41 7.38
C ILE A 191 -4.89 -7.82 7.41
N LEU A 192 -5.05 -6.57 6.98
CA LEU A 192 -6.35 -5.88 6.99
C LEU A 192 -7.12 -6.11 5.68
N SER A 193 -6.41 -6.13 4.55
CA SER A 193 -6.94 -6.44 3.22
C SER A 193 -5.87 -7.16 2.41
N LEU A 194 -6.23 -8.28 1.78
CA LEU A 194 -5.35 -9.04 0.92
C LEU A 194 -6.15 -9.65 -0.23
N LYS A 195 -5.82 -9.29 -1.47
CA LYS A 195 -6.50 -9.77 -2.67
C LYS A 195 -5.81 -10.95 -3.32
N PHE A 196 -4.48 -10.95 -3.35
CA PHE A 196 -3.71 -11.99 -4.05
C PHE A 196 -2.55 -12.53 -3.22
N CYS A 197 -1.42 -11.80 -3.17
CA CYS A 197 -0.20 -12.33 -2.61
C CYS A 197 0.52 -11.31 -1.71
N PHE A 198 1.09 -11.81 -0.62
CA PHE A 198 1.80 -11.01 0.38
C PHE A 198 3.01 -11.75 0.91
N LEU A 199 4.10 -11.01 1.17
CA LEU A 199 5.32 -11.51 1.80
C LEU A 199 5.63 -10.75 3.08
N ILE A 200 6.07 -11.48 4.10
CA ILE A 200 6.69 -10.95 5.31
C ILE A 200 8.03 -11.63 5.52
N GLY A 201 9.07 -10.87 5.92
CA GLY A 201 10.37 -11.48 6.11
C GLY A 201 11.46 -10.58 6.65
N LEU A 202 12.68 -11.14 6.64
CA LEU A 202 13.94 -10.43 6.85
C LEU A 202 14.80 -10.51 5.58
N SER A 203 15.42 -9.40 5.22
CA SER A 203 16.40 -9.31 4.13
C SER A 203 17.81 -9.16 4.69
N LYS A 204 18.81 -9.82 4.09
CA LYS A 204 20.22 -9.60 4.39
C LYS A 204 20.72 -8.37 3.61
N GLY A 205 20.91 -7.25 4.30
CA GLY A 205 21.35 -5.96 3.72
C GLY A 205 20.23 -5.06 3.19
N VAL A 206 20.61 -3.84 2.76
CA VAL A 206 19.72 -2.86 2.12
C VAL A 206 19.66 -3.17 0.62
N MET A 207 18.46 -3.47 0.12
CA MET A 207 18.22 -3.92 -1.26
C MET A 207 17.86 -2.74 -2.17
N PRO A 208 18.08 -2.85 -3.50
CA PRO A 208 17.53 -1.89 -4.46
C PRO A 208 15.99 -1.93 -4.40
N MET A 209 15.36 -0.76 -4.23
CA MET A 209 13.91 -0.62 -4.00
C MET A 209 13.04 -1.09 -5.17
N ASP A 210 13.59 -1.10 -6.38
CA ASP A 210 12.92 -1.52 -7.62
C ASP A 210 13.15 -3.01 -7.94
N ALA A 211 13.94 -3.72 -7.12
CA ALA A 211 14.22 -5.13 -7.30
C ALA A 211 13.28 -6.00 -6.46
N PHE A 212 12.55 -6.85 -7.17
CA PHE A 212 11.60 -7.85 -6.68
C PHE A 212 12.10 -8.64 -5.45
N ALA A 213 11.41 -8.52 -4.30
CA ALA A 213 11.78 -9.19 -3.05
C ALA A 213 11.68 -10.74 -3.11
N ALA A 214 11.00 -11.29 -4.11
CA ALA A 214 10.76 -12.72 -4.29
C ALA A 214 11.75 -13.45 -5.24
N GLU A 215 12.69 -12.74 -5.87
CA GLU A 215 13.76 -13.24 -6.77
C GLU A 215 15.12 -12.87 -6.17
N THR A 216 15.15 -11.91 -5.26
CA THR A 216 16.37 -11.55 -4.59
C THR A 216 16.86 -12.69 -3.67
N PRO A 217 18.07 -13.22 -3.88
CA PRO A 217 18.60 -14.42 -3.22
C PRO A 217 18.98 -14.20 -1.74
N TYR A 218 18.50 -13.12 -1.12
CA TYR A 218 18.92 -12.67 0.21
C TYR A 218 17.77 -12.50 1.20
N THR A 219 16.57 -13.00 0.87
CA THR A 219 15.39 -12.88 1.73
C THR A 219 15.00 -14.18 2.41
N TYR A 220 14.58 -14.06 3.67
CA TYR A 220 13.90 -15.09 4.44
C TYR A 220 12.46 -14.64 4.56
N SER A 221 11.53 -15.29 3.87
CA SER A 221 10.15 -14.82 3.79
C SER A 221 9.12 -15.92 3.88
N TYR A 222 7.95 -15.53 4.38
CA TYR A 222 6.76 -16.36 4.41
C TYR A 222 5.69 -15.71 3.54
N ILE A 223 5.15 -16.50 2.62
CA ILE A 223 4.28 -16.07 1.54
C ILE A 223 2.84 -16.48 1.88
N SER A 224 1.85 -15.66 1.52
CA SER A 224 0.43 -15.88 1.82
C SER A 224 -0.13 -17.23 1.36
N ASN A 225 0.44 -17.82 0.30
CA ASN A 225 0.09 -19.16 -0.17
C ASN A 225 0.65 -20.32 0.69
N GLY A 226 1.40 -20.00 1.75
CA GLY A 226 1.94 -20.95 2.71
C GLY A 226 3.41 -21.32 2.48
N TYR A 227 4.04 -20.89 1.39
CA TYR A 227 5.45 -21.19 1.15
C TYR A 227 6.37 -20.37 2.04
N VAL A 228 7.45 -21.01 2.50
CA VAL A 228 8.56 -20.33 3.18
C VAL A 228 9.76 -20.33 2.23
N ARG A 229 10.24 -19.14 1.88
CA ARG A 229 11.43 -18.93 1.07
C ARG A 229 12.63 -18.63 1.96
N LEU A 230 13.72 -19.34 1.73
CA LEU A 230 14.97 -19.20 2.46
C LEU A 230 16.08 -19.01 1.46
N LEU A 231 16.46 -17.76 1.21
CA LEU A 231 17.41 -17.42 0.16
C LEU A 231 16.92 -18.00 -1.19
N ASP A 232 17.67 -18.94 -1.77
CA ASP A 232 17.39 -19.57 -3.06
C ASP A 232 16.51 -20.83 -2.98
N THR A 233 16.14 -21.27 -1.76
CA THR A 233 15.38 -22.51 -1.58
C THR A 233 13.95 -22.22 -1.13
N PHE A 234 12.97 -22.82 -1.83
CA PHE A 234 11.59 -22.91 -1.35
C PHE A 234 11.47 -24.12 -0.43
N LYS A 235 11.13 -23.90 0.84
CA LYS A 235 10.74 -24.99 1.75
C LYS A 235 9.22 -25.18 1.75
N ALA A 236 8.84 -26.39 2.18
CA ALA A 236 7.50 -26.96 2.15
C ALA A 236 6.36 -25.97 2.42
N GLN A 237 5.22 -26.21 1.75
CA GLN A 237 3.98 -25.49 1.98
C GLN A 237 3.53 -25.68 3.44
N LYS A 238 3.62 -24.61 4.23
CA LYS A 238 3.01 -24.50 5.56
C LYS A 238 1.54 -24.04 5.40
N SER A 239 0.91 -23.60 6.49
CA SER A 239 -0.45 -23.04 6.42
C SER A 239 -0.48 -21.80 5.53
N ALA A 240 -1.46 -21.63 4.65
CA ALA A 240 -1.70 -20.35 3.96
C ALA A 240 -2.29 -19.31 4.93
N PHE A 241 -2.27 -18.03 4.58
CA PHE A 241 -2.90 -16.96 5.39
C PHE A 241 -3.59 -15.90 4.53
N CYS A 242 -4.58 -15.23 5.13
CA CYS A 242 -5.43 -14.26 4.43
C CYS A 242 -5.78 -13.05 5.32
N ALA A 243 -6.66 -12.17 4.81
CA ALA A 243 -7.16 -11.03 5.57
C ALA A 243 -7.79 -11.47 6.91
N GLY A 244 -7.47 -10.74 7.98
CA GLY A 244 -7.84 -11.05 9.37
C GLY A 244 -6.77 -11.81 10.16
N ASP A 245 -5.84 -12.49 9.48
CA ASP A 245 -4.74 -13.18 10.16
C ASP A 245 -3.68 -12.20 10.70
N VAL A 246 -3.03 -12.60 11.80
CA VAL A 246 -1.81 -11.95 12.31
C VAL A 246 -0.63 -12.87 12.05
N ILE A 247 0.34 -12.38 11.28
CA ILE A 247 1.52 -13.14 10.87
C ILE A 247 2.75 -12.50 11.50
N GLY A 248 3.52 -13.30 12.23
CA GLY A 248 4.77 -12.83 12.84
C GLY A 248 5.99 -13.45 12.19
N CYS A 249 7.06 -12.66 12.15
CA CYS A 249 8.39 -13.09 11.71
C CYS A 249 9.38 -12.76 12.82
N GLY A 250 10.21 -13.74 13.19
CA GLY A 250 11.23 -13.54 14.19
C GLY A 250 12.51 -14.31 13.94
N ALA A 251 13.52 -13.88 14.68
CA ALA A 251 14.88 -14.36 14.62
C ALA A 251 15.44 -14.48 16.05
N ASP A 252 15.93 -15.67 16.38
CA ASP A 252 16.90 -15.85 17.47
C ASP A 252 18.30 -15.86 16.86
N PHE A 253 19.02 -14.75 16.99
CA PHE A 253 20.37 -14.63 16.43
C PHE A 253 21.42 -15.41 17.23
N ASN A 254 21.13 -15.75 18.50
CA ASN A 254 22.02 -16.56 19.33
C ASN A 254 21.94 -18.03 18.90
N GLN A 255 20.72 -18.54 18.70
CA GLN A 255 20.48 -19.90 18.21
C GLN A 255 20.63 -20.03 16.69
N LYS A 256 20.74 -18.90 15.98
CA LYS A 256 20.75 -18.82 14.52
C LYS A 256 19.51 -19.50 13.94
N GLN A 257 18.34 -19.08 14.41
CA GLN A 257 17.07 -19.62 13.97
C GLN A 257 16.11 -18.52 13.57
N MET A 258 15.55 -18.65 12.38
CA MET A 258 14.37 -17.90 11.96
C MET A 258 13.12 -18.71 12.28
N PHE A 259 12.04 -18.04 12.63
CA PHE A 259 10.74 -18.67 12.82
C PHE A 259 9.63 -17.73 12.38
N PHE A 260 8.51 -18.34 12.00
CA PHE A 260 7.29 -17.61 11.66
C PHE A 260 6.16 -18.06 12.58
N THR A 261 5.17 -17.19 12.73
CA THR A 261 3.98 -17.47 13.51
C THR A 261 2.73 -17.06 12.75
N LYS A 262 1.65 -17.81 12.96
CA LYS A 262 0.31 -17.45 12.51
C LYS A 262 -0.60 -17.42 13.72
N ASN A 263 -1.27 -16.30 13.94
CA ASN A 263 -2.24 -16.10 15.02
C ASN A 263 -1.72 -16.51 16.41
N GLY A 264 -0.46 -16.18 16.70
CA GLY A 264 0.17 -16.48 17.99
C GLY A 264 0.64 -17.93 18.14
N ARG A 265 0.73 -18.72 17.06
CA ARG A 265 1.29 -20.07 17.05
C ARG A 265 2.45 -20.18 16.07
N ILE A 266 3.53 -20.85 16.47
CA ILE A 266 4.66 -21.13 15.58
C ILE A 266 4.21 -22.04 14.45
N ILE A 267 4.56 -21.69 13.21
CA ILE A 267 4.29 -22.49 12.01
C ILE A 267 5.55 -23.18 11.47
N ASP A 268 6.72 -22.73 11.91
CA ASP A 268 7.99 -23.34 11.53
C ASP A 268 8.84 -23.64 12.77
N ALA A 269 8.99 -24.93 13.06
CA ALA A 269 9.89 -25.45 14.08
C ALA A 269 11.14 -26.11 13.44
N ASP A 270 11.24 -26.12 12.11
CA ASP A 270 12.34 -26.79 11.39
C ASP A 270 13.51 -25.82 11.22
N ASN A 271 14.18 -25.49 12.33
CA ASN A 271 15.49 -24.83 12.43
C ASN A 271 15.97 -24.16 11.12
N LEU A 272 15.38 -23.01 10.80
CA LEU A 272 15.66 -22.30 9.55
C LEU A 272 16.99 -21.54 9.67
N PHE A 273 18.02 -22.11 9.04
CA PHE A 273 19.26 -21.53 8.52
C PHE A 273 20.39 -21.03 9.45
N ALA A 274 21.60 -21.41 9.02
CA ALA A 274 22.89 -20.97 9.52
C ALA A 274 23.23 -19.55 9.06
N THR A 275 23.31 -18.61 10.00
CA THR A 275 23.89 -17.29 9.77
C THR A 275 25.41 -17.30 10.05
N THR A 276 26.18 -16.54 9.27
CA THR A 276 27.60 -16.21 9.56
C THR A 276 27.64 -14.95 10.40
N SER A 277 28.59 -14.76 11.34
CA SER A 277 28.63 -13.69 12.36
C SER A 277 28.63 -12.22 11.88
N LYS A 278 28.56 -11.94 10.57
CA LYS A 278 28.71 -10.59 9.98
C LYS A 278 27.46 -10.01 9.30
N ASP A 279 26.43 -10.81 9.10
CA ASP A 279 25.21 -10.42 8.38
C ASP A 279 24.33 -9.44 9.19
N VAL A 280 23.78 -8.42 8.51
CA VAL A 280 22.80 -7.45 9.02
C VAL A 280 21.45 -7.72 8.38
N PHE A 281 20.38 -7.72 9.17
CA PHE A 281 19.04 -8.05 8.71
C PHE A 281 18.07 -6.87 8.82
N CYS A 282 17.22 -6.68 7.82
CA CYS A 282 16.18 -5.66 7.81
C CYS A 282 14.80 -6.32 7.68
N PRO A 283 13.83 -6.01 8.57
CA PRO A 283 12.43 -6.38 8.39
C PRO A 283 11.86 -5.79 7.11
N PHE A 284 11.04 -6.56 6.42
CA PHE A 284 10.32 -6.07 5.25
C PHE A 284 8.97 -6.75 5.07
N VAL A 285 8.11 -6.09 4.31
CA VAL A 285 6.90 -6.68 3.74
C VAL A 285 6.80 -6.33 2.26
N SER A 286 6.12 -7.18 1.49
CA SER A 286 5.81 -6.91 0.08
C SER A 286 4.33 -7.19 -0.21
N LEU A 287 3.69 -6.22 -0.85
CA LEU A 287 2.29 -6.26 -1.25
C LEU A 287 2.22 -6.35 -2.78
N TYR A 288 1.24 -7.08 -3.32
CA TYR A 288 1.14 -7.30 -4.76
C TYR A 288 -0.01 -6.52 -5.41
N SER A 289 -1.19 -6.53 -4.79
CA SER A 289 -2.40 -6.01 -5.41
C SER A 289 -2.75 -4.62 -4.91
N ASN A 290 -3.31 -3.79 -5.80
CA ASN A 290 -3.88 -2.50 -5.43
C ASN A 290 -4.91 -2.66 -4.30
N GLY A 291 -4.80 -1.84 -3.26
CA GLY A 291 -5.70 -1.86 -2.11
C GLY A 291 -5.44 -2.98 -1.09
N ASP A 292 -4.36 -3.75 -1.25
CA ASP A 292 -3.83 -4.54 -0.14
C ASP A 292 -3.41 -3.59 1.00
N LEU A 293 -3.71 -3.99 2.24
CA LEU A 293 -3.54 -3.16 3.41
C LEU A 293 -3.09 -4.02 4.60
N VAL A 294 -2.01 -3.59 5.26
CA VAL A 294 -1.49 -4.25 6.44
C VAL A 294 -1.12 -3.26 7.53
N GLU A 295 -1.07 -3.72 8.77
CA GLU A 295 -0.66 -2.94 9.94
C GLU A 295 0.48 -3.64 10.65
N ALA A 296 1.59 -2.92 10.85
CA ALA A 296 2.76 -3.44 11.54
C ALA A 296 2.70 -3.22 13.05
N ASN A 297 3.15 -4.23 13.78
CA ASN A 297 3.36 -4.21 15.21
C ASN A 297 4.81 -4.62 15.49
N PHE A 298 5.67 -3.64 15.76
CA PHE A 298 7.05 -3.86 16.18
C PHE A 298 7.19 -4.08 17.70
N GLY A 299 6.07 -4.20 18.40
CA GLY A 299 5.99 -4.52 19.81
C GLY A 299 5.67 -3.31 20.71
N PRO A 300 5.71 -3.53 22.03
CA PRO A 300 6.05 -4.79 22.70
C PRO A 300 4.87 -5.79 22.81
N ASN A 301 3.66 -5.38 22.45
CA ASN A 301 2.44 -6.16 22.72
C ASN A 301 2.09 -7.05 21.52
N PHE A 302 2.50 -8.31 21.55
CA PHE A 302 2.28 -9.26 20.47
C PHE A 302 1.13 -10.23 20.77
N LYS A 303 0.51 -10.78 19.72
CA LYS A 303 -0.41 -11.93 19.85
C LYS A 303 0.35 -13.20 20.20
N PHE A 304 1.57 -13.36 19.69
CA PHE A 304 2.46 -14.44 20.07
C PHE A 304 3.09 -14.21 21.45
N ASN A 305 3.09 -15.25 22.29
CA ASN A 305 3.79 -15.20 23.56
C ASN A 305 5.30 -15.50 23.36
N ILE A 306 6.11 -14.45 23.25
CA ILE A 306 7.57 -14.53 23.09
C ILE A 306 8.27 -15.32 24.20
N SER A 307 7.70 -15.37 25.42
CA SER A 307 8.32 -16.12 26.53
C SER A 307 8.43 -17.62 26.25
N THR A 308 7.68 -18.13 25.28
CA THR A 308 7.71 -19.56 24.89
C THR A 308 9.01 -19.97 24.16
N ILE A 309 9.76 -19.01 23.59
CA ILE A 309 11.01 -19.28 22.84
C ILE A 309 12.26 -18.94 23.67
N ARG A 310 12.18 -17.99 24.61
CA ARG A 310 13.28 -17.62 25.50
C ARG A 310 13.41 -18.63 26.64
N LYS A 311 14.14 -19.73 26.43
CA LYS A 311 14.59 -20.63 27.50
C LYS A 311 15.89 -20.14 28.12
#